data_AF-A0AAD9LQH6-F1
#
_entry.id   AF-A0AAD9LQH6-F1
#
_cell.length_a   1.000
_cell.length_b   1.000
_cell.length_c   1.000
_cell.angle_alpha   90.00
_cell.angle_beta   90.00
_cell.angle_gamma   90.00
#
_symmetry.space_group_name_H-M   'P 1'
#
loop_
_entity.id
_entity.type
_entity.pdbx_description
1 polymer ?
#
loop_
_entity_poly.entity_id
_entity_poly.type
_entity_poly.pdbx_seq_one_letter_code
_entity_poly.pdbx_strand_id
1 'polypeptide(L)'
;MFASPTFERHAVVYQHFRHLGWTPKPGLNYGAHYVLYHGSAAEFHSEYIVYVQLEEVSSWNTIQTLTRIAVDVKKTALLCTVTTTSTTSTTNYPADLTFGVYVFHDVQYMVEAVAIRFWDASAADDPQSCIFQPQPVLPKKKTKKKRAKRPKHLEGDASTGSKNST
;
A
#
# COMPACT_ATOMS: atom_id res chain seq x y z
N MET A 1 -22.10 8.31 -22.39
CA MET A 1 -20.80 7.63 -22.39
C MET A 1 -20.84 6.61 -21.27
N PHE A 2 -20.88 5.32 -21.57
CA PHE A 2 -20.76 4.29 -20.54
C PHE A 2 -19.29 4.20 -20.15
N ALA A 3 -18.98 4.29 -18.85
CA ALA A 3 -17.62 4.09 -18.36
C ALA A 3 -17.22 2.62 -18.58
N SER A 4 -15.92 2.35 -18.69
CA SER A 4 -15.45 0.96 -18.76
C SER A 4 -15.81 0.23 -17.44
N PRO A 5 -16.41 -0.97 -17.47
CA PRO A 5 -16.67 -1.75 -16.26
C PRO A 5 -15.40 -2.05 -15.44
N THR A 6 -14.23 -2.02 -16.07
CA THR A 6 -12.95 -2.15 -15.38
C THR A 6 -12.64 -0.88 -14.56
N PHE A 7 -12.90 0.29 -15.14
CA PHE A 7 -12.67 1.57 -14.47
C PHE A 7 -13.58 1.73 -13.25
N GLU A 8 -14.86 1.38 -13.37
CA GLU A 8 -15.81 1.47 -12.26
C GLU A 8 -15.35 0.65 -11.05
N ARG A 9 -15.01 -0.63 -11.25
CA ARG A 9 -14.49 -1.49 -10.16
C ARG A 9 -13.25 -0.89 -9.50
N HIS A 10 -12.32 -0.40 -10.31
CA HIS A 10 -11.11 0.24 -9.81
C HIS A 10 -11.39 1.51 -9.01
N ALA A 11 -12.34 2.35 -9.47
CA ALA A 11 -12.73 3.58 -8.80
C ALA A 11 -13.41 3.29 -7.46
N VAL A 12 -14.31 2.30 -7.42
CA VAL A 12 -15.00 1.88 -6.18
C VAL A 12 -14.00 1.32 -5.18
N VAL A 13 -13.11 0.40 -5.58
CA VAL A 13 -12.08 -0.16 -4.68
C VAL A 13 -11.11 0.92 -4.19
N TYR A 14 -10.72 1.85 -5.07
CA TYR A 14 -9.89 2.97 -4.66
C TYR A 14 -10.60 3.82 -3.60
N GLN A 15 -11.87 4.15 -3.83
CA GLN A 15 -12.68 4.95 -2.92
C GLN A 15 -12.92 4.24 -1.59
N HIS A 16 -13.13 2.92 -1.60
CA HIS A 16 -13.25 2.07 -0.41
C HIS A 16 -12.08 2.29 0.55
N PHE A 17 -10.86 2.10 0.05
CA PHE A 17 -9.66 2.28 0.87
C PHE A 17 -9.44 3.73 1.28
N ARG A 18 -9.81 4.72 0.45
CA ARG A 18 -9.74 6.15 0.82
C ARG A 18 -10.68 6.49 1.97
N HIS A 19 -11.92 5.99 1.97
CA HIS A 19 -12.88 6.20 3.06
C HIS A 19 -12.40 5.61 4.38
N LEU A 20 -11.66 4.51 4.33
CA LEU A 20 -11.05 3.86 5.50
C LEU A 20 -9.73 4.54 5.94
N GLY A 21 -9.32 5.64 5.31
CA GLY A 21 -8.12 6.40 5.68
C GLY A 21 -6.81 5.89 5.07
N TRP A 22 -6.84 4.85 4.23
CA TRP A 22 -5.65 4.37 3.54
C TRP A 22 -5.21 5.35 2.45
N THR A 23 -3.93 5.32 2.11
CA THR A 23 -3.36 6.01 0.95
C THR A 23 -3.00 4.99 -0.13
N PRO A 24 -3.88 4.74 -1.12
CA PRO A 24 -3.57 3.87 -2.24
C PRO A 24 -2.56 4.54 -3.19
N LYS A 25 -1.58 3.78 -3.64
CA LYS A 25 -0.60 4.15 -4.68
C LYS A 25 -0.51 3.06 -5.74
N PRO A 26 -0.02 3.36 -6.96
CA PRO A 26 0.17 2.34 -7.99
C PRO A 26 1.02 1.17 -7.49
N GLY A 27 0.56 -0.05 -7.73
CA GLY A 27 1.19 -1.30 -7.27
C GLY A 27 2.16 -1.95 -8.25
N LEU A 28 2.55 -1.26 -9.32
CA LEU A 28 3.30 -1.83 -10.45
C LEU A 28 4.60 -2.55 -10.03
N ASN A 29 5.34 -2.01 -9.06
CA ASN A 29 6.57 -2.62 -8.53
C ASN A 29 6.35 -4.00 -7.87
N TYR A 30 5.09 -4.35 -7.59
CA TYR A 30 4.68 -5.60 -6.96
C TYR A 30 3.72 -6.40 -7.85
N GLY A 31 3.63 -6.09 -9.15
CA GLY A 31 2.71 -6.76 -10.07
C GLY A 31 1.23 -6.59 -9.71
N ALA A 32 0.88 -5.52 -9.01
CA ALA A 32 -0.45 -5.31 -8.45
C ALA A 32 -1.09 -4.00 -8.92
N HIS A 33 -2.39 -3.86 -8.67
CA HIS A 33 -3.14 -2.66 -9.02
C HIS A 33 -2.80 -1.52 -8.05
N TYR A 34 -2.89 -1.79 -6.74
CA TYR A 34 -2.55 -0.80 -5.72
C TYR A 34 -1.68 -1.37 -4.60
N VAL A 35 -1.06 -0.46 -3.87
CA VAL A 35 -0.50 -0.71 -2.54
C VAL A 35 -1.04 0.29 -1.55
N LEU A 36 -1.29 -0.14 -0.32
CA LEU A 36 -1.90 0.69 0.72
C LEU A 36 -0.89 1.09 1.78
N TYR A 37 -0.91 2.36 2.16
CA TYR A 37 -0.11 2.93 3.24
C TYR A 37 -1.04 3.52 4.32
N HIS A 38 -0.71 3.31 5.60
CA HIS A 38 -1.37 3.94 6.75
C HIS A 38 -0.99 5.43 6.93
N GLY A 39 -0.48 6.07 5.88
CA GLY A 39 0.01 7.45 5.92
C GLY A 39 0.84 7.79 4.68
N SER A 40 1.83 8.67 4.85
CA SER A 40 2.71 9.06 3.75
C SER A 40 3.64 7.92 3.34
N ALA A 41 3.72 7.66 2.03
CA ALA A 41 4.71 6.73 1.47
C ALA A 41 6.17 7.16 1.72
N ALA A 42 6.42 8.40 2.12
CA ALA A 42 7.75 8.84 2.55
C ALA A 42 8.12 8.31 3.94
N GLU A 43 7.13 8.03 4.79
CA GLU A 43 7.32 7.71 6.21
C GLU A 43 7.03 6.24 6.51
N PHE A 44 6.11 5.61 5.77
CA PHE A 44 5.68 4.24 6.02
C PHE A 44 6.00 3.32 4.84
N HIS A 45 6.18 2.03 5.12
CA HIS A 45 6.09 0.99 4.10
C HIS A 45 4.63 0.69 3.80
N SER A 46 4.33 0.23 2.59
CA SER A 46 2.99 -0.29 2.32
C SER A 46 2.76 -1.59 3.07
N GLU A 47 1.54 -1.80 3.56
CA GLU A 47 1.16 -3.00 4.32
C GLU A 47 0.45 -4.02 3.44
N TYR A 48 -0.40 -3.52 2.54
CA TYR A 48 -1.23 -4.33 1.67
C TYR A 48 -0.86 -4.16 0.20
N ILE A 49 -0.99 -5.24 -0.54
CA ILE A 49 -1.00 -5.27 -1.99
C ILE A 49 -2.42 -5.60 -2.43
N VAL A 50 -2.99 -4.79 -3.32
CA VAL A 50 -4.38 -4.91 -3.75
C VAL A 50 -4.46 -5.40 -5.19
N TYR A 51 -5.26 -6.44 -5.40
CA TYR A 51 -5.63 -6.95 -6.70
C TYR A 51 -7.14 -6.80 -6.89
N VAL A 52 -7.58 -5.90 -7.77
CA VAL A 52 -8.97 -5.82 -8.23
C VAL A 52 -9.23 -6.97 -9.20
N GLN A 53 -10.16 -7.85 -8.86
CA GLN A 53 -10.58 -8.95 -9.72
C GLN A 53 -11.59 -8.46 -10.77
N LEU A 54 -11.36 -8.87 -12.02
CA LEU A 54 -12.29 -8.61 -13.12
C LEU A 54 -13.38 -9.69 -13.23
N GLU A 55 -13.03 -10.90 -12.83
CA GLU A 55 -13.89 -12.07 -12.77
C GLU A 55 -14.08 -12.47 -11.31
N GLU A 56 -15.28 -12.92 -10.96
CA GLU A 56 -15.64 -13.33 -9.59
C GLU A 56 -14.77 -14.50 -9.10
N VAL A 57 -14.31 -15.35 -10.01
CA VAL A 57 -13.51 -16.53 -9.69
C VAL A 57 -12.19 -16.48 -10.44
N SER A 58 -11.11 -16.14 -9.73
CA SER A 58 -9.75 -16.26 -10.26
C SER A 58 -9.28 -17.72 -10.23
N SER A 59 -8.55 -18.15 -11.27
CA SER A 59 -7.93 -19.47 -11.25
C SER A 59 -6.99 -19.64 -10.06
N TRP A 60 -6.90 -20.86 -9.52
CA TRP A 60 -6.00 -21.15 -8.40
C TRP A 60 -4.55 -20.79 -8.71
N ASN A 61 -4.08 -21.05 -9.93
CA ASN A 61 -2.73 -20.69 -10.39
C ASN A 61 -2.47 -19.18 -10.32
N THR A 62 -3.48 -18.37 -10.67
CA THR A 62 -3.42 -16.91 -10.54
C THR A 62 -3.26 -16.54 -9.07
N ILE A 63 -4.13 -17.06 -8.19
CA ILE A 63 -4.11 -16.77 -6.76
C ILE A 63 -2.75 -17.16 -6.14
N GLN A 64 -2.21 -18.32 -6.49
CA GLN A 64 -0.88 -18.76 -6.03
C GLN A 64 0.23 -17.80 -6.46
N THR A 65 0.21 -17.35 -7.72
CA THR A 65 1.21 -16.41 -8.25
C THR A 65 1.15 -15.07 -7.51
N LEU A 66 -0.05 -14.51 -7.36
CA LEU A 66 -0.26 -13.23 -6.67
C LEU A 66 0.14 -13.29 -5.19
N THR A 67 -0.15 -14.41 -4.53
CA THR A 67 0.20 -14.66 -3.12
C THR A 67 1.71 -14.82 -2.95
N ARG A 68 2.38 -15.52 -3.86
CA ARG A 68 3.84 -15.70 -3.81
C ARG A 68 4.59 -14.36 -3.82
N ILE A 69 4.20 -13.45 -4.72
CA ILE A 69 4.79 -12.11 -4.79
C ILE A 69 4.61 -11.36 -3.46
N ALA A 70 3.42 -11.43 -2.86
CA ALA A 70 3.13 -10.75 -1.59
C ALA A 70 3.99 -11.29 -0.43
N VAL A 71 4.19 -12.61 -0.37
CA VAL A 71 5.05 -13.26 0.64
C VAL A 71 6.52 -12.85 0.49
N ASP A 72 7.02 -12.74 -0.74
CA ASP A 72 8.41 -12.36 -1.01
C ASP A 72 8.73 -10.95 -0.50
N VAL A 73 7.77 -10.03 -0.60
CA VAL A 73 7.92 -8.64 -0.14
C VAL A 73 7.31 -8.37 1.25
N LYS A 74 6.91 -9.43 1.96
CA LYS A 74 6.35 -9.40 3.32
C LYS A 74 5.15 -8.46 3.44
N LYS A 75 4.18 -8.60 2.52
CA LYS A 75 2.92 -7.84 2.52
C LYS A 75 1.74 -8.80 2.51
N THR A 76 0.59 -8.32 2.98
CA THR A 76 -0.67 -9.05 2.87
C THR A 76 -1.32 -8.76 1.52
N ALA A 77 -1.72 -9.79 0.79
CA ALA A 77 -2.47 -9.64 -0.46
C ALA A 77 -3.97 -9.46 -0.14
N LEU A 78 -4.61 -8.50 -0.81
CA LEU A 78 -6.05 -8.27 -0.80
C LEU A 78 -6.59 -8.55 -2.19
N LEU A 79 -7.35 -9.64 -2.34
CA LEU A 79 -8.08 -9.95 -3.56
C LEU A 79 -9.46 -9.32 -3.46
N CYS A 80 -9.70 -8.22 -4.18
CA CYS A 80 -10.93 -7.44 -4.10
C CYS A 80 -11.86 -7.77 -5.26
N THR A 81 -13.10 -8.12 -4.93
CA THR A 81 -14.20 -8.35 -5.86
C THR A 81 -15.21 -7.22 -5.70
N VAL A 82 -15.80 -6.79 -6.82
CA VAL A 82 -16.83 -5.75 -6.82
C VAL A 82 -18.07 -6.30 -7.51
N THR A 83 -19.16 -6.33 -6.75
CA THR A 83 -20.46 -6.82 -7.20
C THR A 83 -21.43 -5.65 -7.27
N THR A 84 -22.15 -5.53 -8.39
CA THR A 84 -23.17 -4.48 -8.60
C THR A 84 -24.56 -5.04 -8.38
N THR A 85 -25.37 -4.39 -7.56
CA THR A 85 -26.78 -4.71 -7.37
C THR A 85 -27.65 -3.51 -7.72
N SER A 86 -28.70 -3.73 -8.52
CA SER A 86 -29.69 -2.69 -8.84
C SER A 86 -30.73 -2.49 -7.73
N THR A 87 -30.69 -3.32 -6.67
CA THR A 87 -31.68 -3.32 -5.60
C THR A 87 -31.15 -2.54 -4.41
N THR A 88 -31.78 -1.41 -4.10
CA THR A 88 -31.48 -0.53 -2.95
C THR A 88 -31.87 -1.19 -1.63
N SER A 89 -31.08 -2.18 -1.20
CA SER A 89 -31.15 -2.70 0.17
C SER A 89 -30.16 -1.90 1.00
N THR A 90 -30.64 -0.85 1.69
CA THR A 90 -29.81 -0.03 2.57
C THR A 90 -29.52 -0.80 3.86
N THR A 91 -28.55 -1.70 3.82
CA THR A 91 -28.02 -2.32 5.04
C THR A 91 -26.82 -1.51 5.53
N ASN A 92 -26.98 -0.87 6.69
CA ASN A 92 -25.89 -0.14 7.36
C ASN A 92 -24.94 -1.14 8.03
N TYR A 93 -24.15 -1.85 7.24
CA TYR A 93 -22.98 -2.57 7.74
C TYR A 93 -21.80 -1.60 7.84
N PRO A 94 -21.06 -1.59 8.96
CA PRO A 94 -19.84 -0.79 9.04
C PRO A 94 -18.85 -1.29 7.99
N ALA A 95 -18.27 -0.36 7.23
CA ALA A 95 -17.21 -0.70 6.28
C ALA A 95 -15.92 -1.03 7.05
N ASP A 96 -15.24 -2.09 6.63
CA ASP A 96 -13.93 -2.49 7.12
C ASP A 96 -12.96 -2.73 5.96
N LEU A 97 -11.75 -3.21 6.24
CA LEU A 97 -10.73 -3.43 5.22
C LEU A 97 -11.21 -4.37 4.09
N THR A 98 -12.05 -5.34 4.42
CA THR A 98 -12.48 -6.44 3.55
C THR A 98 -13.91 -6.31 3.04
N PHE A 99 -14.71 -5.40 3.58
CA PHE A 99 -16.11 -5.25 3.20
C PHE A 99 -16.54 -3.78 3.19
N GLY A 100 -17.28 -3.38 2.15
CA GLY A 100 -17.87 -2.05 2.07
C GLY A 100 -18.99 -1.98 1.03
N VAL A 101 -19.96 -1.10 1.27
CA VAL A 101 -21.08 -0.87 0.34
C VAL A 101 -21.10 0.61 -0.03
N TYR A 102 -21.17 0.90 -1.33
CA TYR A 102 -21.13 2.24 -1.88
C TYR A 102 -22.25 2.41 -2.91
N VAL A 103 -22.85 3.60 -2.96
CA VAL A 103 -23.88 3.92 -3.94
C VAL A 103 -23.38 5.04 -4.83
N PHE A 104 -23.35 4.79 -6.13
CA PHE A 104 -23.00 5.78 -7.16
C PHE A 104 -24.08 5.76 -8.23
N HIS A 105 -24.67 6.92 -8.55
CA HIS A 105 -25.69 7.05 -9.61
C HIS A 105 -26.80 5.98 -9.54
N ASP A 106 -27.36 5.77 -8.35
CA ASP A 106 -28.43 4.79 -8.09
C ASP A 106 -28.05 3.31 -8.30
N VAL A 107 -26.76 3.03 -8.48
CA VAL A 107 -26.21 1.67 -8.50
C VAL A 107 -25.47 1.41 -7.20
N GLN A 108 -25.79 0.30 -6.54
CA GLN A 108 -25.09 -0.16 -5.36
C GLN A 108 -23.91 -1.05 -5.78
N TYR A 109 -22.74 -0.74 -5.25
CA TYR A 109 -21.50 -1.49 -5.42
C TYR A 109 -21.09 -2.06 -4.07
N MET A 110 -20.94 -3.38 -4.00
CA MET A 110 -20.42 -4.09 -2.86
C MET A 110 -18.96 -4.46 -3.13
N VAL A 111 -18.07 -4.03 -2.25
CA VAL A 111 -16.66 -4.42 -2.24
C VAL A 111 -16.50 -5.53 -1.22
N GLU A 112 -16.00 -6.67 -1.68
CA GLU A 112 -15.57 -7.78 -0.84
C GLU A 112 -14.09 -8.03 -1.10
N ALA A 113 -13.32 -8.35 -0.06
CA ALA A 113 -11.93 -8.70 -0.23
C ALA A 113 -11.50 -9.88 0.61
N VAL A 114 -10.71 -10.78 0.01
CA VAL A 114 -10.05 -11.87 0.70
C VAL A 114 -8.63 -11.45 1.03
N ALA A 115 -8.31 -11.41 2.33
CA ALA A 115 -6.97 -11.13 2.81
C ALA A 115 -6.14 -12.42 2.92
N ILE A 116 -5.10 -12.53 2.09
CA ILE A 116 -4.16 -13.65 2.10
C ILE A 116 -2.84 -13.17 2.71
N ARG A 117 -2.51 -13.74 3.86
CA ARG A 117 -1.30 -13.39 4.63
C ARG A 117 -0.36 -14.58 4.73
N PHE A 118 0.90 -14.28 5.03
CA PHE A 118 1.84 -15.31 5.45
C PHE A 118 1.35 -15.93 6.76
N TRP A 119 1.19 -17.24 6.78
CA TRP A 119 0.86 -17.98 7.98
C TRP A 119 2.10 -18.15 8.84
N ASP A 120 2.06 -17.67 10.08
CA ASP A 120 3.09 -17.95 11.06
C ASP A 120 2.83 -19.33 11.67
N ALA A 121 3.63 -20.32 11.27
CA ALA A 121 3.51 -21.68 11.77
C ALA A 121 3.75 -21.78 13.28
N SER A 122 4.47 -20.84 13.89
CA SER A 122 4.69 -20.85 15.34
C SER A 122 3.41 -20.56 16.15
N ALA A 123 2.42 -19.94 15.51
CA ALA A 123 1.11 -19.66 16.11
C ALA A 123 0.05 -20.70 15.75
N ALA A 124 0.39 -21.83 15.10
CA ALA A 124 -0.60 -22.75 14.53
C ALA A 124 -1.58 -23.35 15.56
N ASP A 125 -1.15 -23.52 16.81
CA ASP A 125 -1.96 -24.09 17.89
C ASP A 125 -2.84 -23.05 18.61
N ASP A 126 -2.69 -21.76 18.29
CA ASP A 126 -3.52 -20.69 18.87
C ASP A 126 -4.91 -20.71 18.19
N PRO A 127 -6.02 -20.79 18.93
CA PRO A 127 -7.36 -20.66 18.36
C PRO A 127 -7.58 -19.33 17.61
N GLN A 128 -6.83 -18.29 17.93
CA GLN A 128 -6.86 -16.99 17.27
C GLN A 128 -5.96 -16.93 16.03
N SER A 129 -5.22 -17.99 15.72
CA SER A 129 -4.31 -18.05 14.57
C SER A 129 -5.04 -17.86 13.25
N CYS A 130 -6.31 -18.23 13.13
CA CYS A 130 -7.09 -17.99 11.92
C CYS A 130 -7.64 -16.56 11.80
N ILE A 131 -7.66 -15.78 12.88
CA ILE A 131 -8.24 -14.44 12.92
C ILE A 131 -7.32 -13.44 12.23
N PHE A 132 -7.93 -12.51 11.48
CA PHE A 132 -7.22 -11.45 10.81
C PHE A 132 -6.63 -10.47 11.84
N GLN A 133 -5.31 -10.43 11.92
CA GLN A 133 -4.58 -9.43 12.70
C GLN A 133 -3.93 -8.40 11.75
N PRO A 134 -4.15 -7.09 11.97
CA PRO A 134 -3.44 -6.05 11.23
C PRO A 134 -1.93 -6.21 11.40
N GLN A 135 -1.15 -5.98 10.32
CA GLN A 135 0.30 -5.97 10.46
C GLN A 135 0.74 -4.75 11.28
N PRO A 136 1.78 -4.89 12.12
CA PRO A 136 2.34 -3.74 12.81
C PRO A 136 2.91 -2.75 11.79
N VAL A 137 2.45 -1.49 11.86
CA VAL A 137 2.89 -0.42 10.96
C VAL A 137 4.37 -0.12 11.20
N LEU A 138 5.21 -0.35 10.19
CA LEU A 138 6.65 -0.13 10.27
C LEU A 138 7.06 1.22 9.65
N PRO A 139 7.46 2.22 10.47
CA PRO A 139 8.00 3.46 9.93
C PRO A 139 9.39 3.23 9.31
N LYS A 140 9.67 3.96 8.23
CA LYS A 140 10.99 4.00 7.58
C LYS A 140 12.01 4.62 8.54
N LYS A 141 13.16 3.95 8.70
CA LYS A 141 14.29 4.52 9.46
C LYS A 141 14.75 5.81 8.77
N LYS A 142 14.71 6.94 9.49
CA LYS A 142 15.27 8.21 8.99
C LYS A 142 16.78 8.08 8.85
N THR A 143 17.30 8.05 7.63
CA THR A 143 18.75 8.10 7.38
C THR A 143 19.28 9.45 7.85
N LYS A 144 20.21 9.44 8.81
CA LYS A 144 20.90 10.67 9.26
C LYS A 144 21.58 11.31 8.05
N LYS A 145 21.18 12.54 7.68
CA LYS A 145 21.85 13.30 6.62
C LYS A 145 23.35 13.38 6.96
N LYS A 146 24.22 12.89 6.06
CA LYS A 146 25.67 13.04 6.21
C LYS A 146 25.98 14.54 6.27
N ARG A 147 26.51 14.99 7.40
CA ARG A 147 26.98 16.36 7.64
C ARG A 147 27.97 16.74 6.53
N ALA A 148 27.66 17.80 5.78
CA ALA A 148 28.54 18.30 4.73
C ALA A 148 29.94 18.58 5.29
N LYS A 149 30.98 18.05 4.64
CA LYS A 149 32.37 18.34 5.00
C LYS A 149 32.64 19.83 4.70
N ARG A 150 33.11 20.58 5.71
CA ARG A 150 33.61 21.95 5.56
C ARG A 150 34.71 21.97 4.46
N PRO A 151 34.71 22.94 3.54
CA PRO A 151 35.81 23.11 2.60
C PRO A 151 37.08 23.52 3.37
N LYS A 152 38.22 22.89 3.02
CA LYS A 152 39.55 23.30 3.49
C LYS A 152 39.90 24.62 2.82
N HIS A 153 40.19 25.65 3.61
CA HIS A 153 40.75 26.92 3.14
C HIS A 153 42.20 26.64 2.66
N LEU A 154 42.53 27.02 1.44
CA LEU A 154 43.92 27.10 0.97
C LEU A 154 44.56 28.33 1.64
N GLU A 155 45.59 28.13 2.45
CA GLU A 155 46.55 29.19 2.77
C GLU A 155 47.39 29.44 1.52
N GLY A 156 47.26 30.64 0.95
CA GLY A 156 48.13 31.16 -0.08
C GLY A 156 49.26 31.96 0.56
N ASP A 157 50.49 31.64 0.15
CA ASP A 157 51.73 32.33 0.49
C ASP A 157 51.62 33.85 0.28
N ALA A 158 52.10 34.61 1.26
CA ALA A 158 52.49 36.00 1.09
C ALA A 158 53.94 36.16 1.53
N SER A 159 54.84 36.03 0.56
CA SER A 159 56.20 36.53 0.66
C SER A 159 56.18 38.06 0.70
N THR A 160 56.83 38.67 1.69
CA THR A 160 57.30 40.06 1.61
C THR A 160 58.69 40.15 2.20
N GLY A 161 59.68 40.28 1.33
CA GLY A 161 61.00 40.77 1.71
C GLY A 161 60.95 42.26 2.00
N SER A 162 61.73 42.72 2.97
CA SER A 162 62.23 44.08 3.00
C SER A 162 63.59 44.11 3.69
N LYS A 163 64.58 44.59 2.93
CA LYS A 163 65.91 44.98 3.39
C LYS A 163 65.78 46.23 4.26
N ASN A 164 66.69 46.42 5.22
CA ASN A 164 67.59 47.57 5.25
C ASN A 164 68.57 47.50 6.44
N SER A 165 69.84 47.75 6.11
CA SER A 165 70.92 48.13 7.03
C SER A 165 70.65 49.49 7.68
N THR A 166 71.07 49.67 8.93
CA THR A 166 72.21 50.53 9.34
C THR A 166 72.62 50.12 10.75
#